data_AF-A0A1S9A9P4-F1
#
_entry.id   AF-A0A1S9A9P4-F1
#
_cell.length_a   1.000
_cell.length_b   1.000
_cell.length_c   1.000
_cell.angle_alpha   90.00
_cell.angle_beta   90.00
_cell.angle_gamma   90.00
#
_symmetry.space_group_name_H-M   'P 1'
#
loop_
_entity.id
_entity.type
_entity.pdbx_description
1 polymer ?
#
loop_
_entity_poly.entity_id
_entity_poly.type
_entity_poly.pdbx_seq_one_letter_code
_entity_poly.pdbx_strand_id
1 'polypeptide(L)'
;MLIYPHHTVAGLVDLDDRSGRWQPVGDVQGEPILVGLMPLAYRLDYEVRGSFAVEDGRRYCLYWNEEDELVFRTQDERRIVLFRREAHGGLRELLPGAHATLEPAVHSDGKERSGFNTFRLLGGAGEILVEVGYDAARYAWMYANNPSFVPDEDLSDWDFFLYVKCELAELRTLARAAAGELPVVASGEPCPREGNWAACHHLRSRAWPALGEPLPETEGRPDTWVRLAPRSSC
;
A
#
# COMPACT_ATOMS: atom_id res chain seq x y z
N MET A 1 -5.59 -29.08 -12.04
CA MET A 1 -5.25 -27.65 -12.16
C MET A 1 -6.36 -26.88 -11.48
N LEU A 2 -6.19 -26.57 -10.19
CA LEU A 2 -7.14 -25.77 -9.44
C LEU A 2 -6.89 -24.31 -9.84
N ILE A 3 -7.67 -23.82 -10.80
CA ILE A 3 -7.68 -22.42 -11.19
C ILE A 3 -8.47 -21.70 -10.09
N TYR A 4 -7.80 -21.37 -8.99
CA TYR A 4 -8.38 -20.41 -8.05
C TYR A 4 -8.42 -19.06 -8.77
N PRO A 5 -9.50 -18.26 -8.67
CA PRO A 5 -9.45 -16.88 -9.11
C PRO A 5 -8.40 -16.16 -8.25
N HIS A 6 -7.23 -15.95 -8.85
CA HIS A 6 -6.09 -15.31 -8.19
C HIS A 6 -6.26 -13.79 -8.32
N HIS A 7 -6.40 -13.11 -7.18
CA HIS A 7 -6.44 -11.65 -7.11
C HIS A 7 -5.20 -11.22 -6.34
N THR A 8 -4.13 -10.90 -7.06
CA THR A 8 -2.94 -10.25 -6.50
C THR A 8 -3.26 -8.77 -6.27
N VAL A 9 -2.35 -7.98 -5.68
CA VAL A 9 -2.56 -6.54 -5.62
C VAL A 9 -2.64 -5.90 -7.01
N ALA A 10 -2.06 -6.56 -8.01
CA ALA A 10 -2.23 -6.19 -9.40
C ALA A 10 -3.68 -6.37 -9.91
N GLY A 11 -4.51 -7.09 -9.15
CA GLY A 11 -5.95 -7.13 -9.31
C GLY A 11 -6.56 -5.75 -9.05
N LEU A 12 -6.98 -5.12 -10.13
CA LEU A 12 -7.55 -3.80 -10.16
C LEU A 12 -9.08 -3.84 -10.00
N VAL A 13 -9.64 -2.87 -9.31
CA VAL A 13 -11.10 -2.75 -9.12
C VAL A 13 -11.64 -1.41 -9.61
N ASP A 14 -12.68 -1.50 -10.44
CA ASP A 14 -13.61 -0.41 -10.72
C ASP A 14 -14.78 -0.55 -9.74
N LEU A 15 -14.89 0.39 -8.81
CA LEU A 15 -15.88 0.39 -7.74
C LEU A 15 -16.66 1.70 -7.76
N ASP A 16 -17.94 1.60 -8.08
CA ASP A 16 -18.90 2.68 -7.84
C ASP A 16 -19.19 2.73 -6.34
N ASP A 17 -18.61 3.73 -5.69
CA ASP A 17 -18.73 3.93 -4.24
C ASP A 17 -20.18 4.15 -3.79
N ARG A 18 -21.02 4.80 -4.62
CA ARG A 18 -22.42 5.11 -4.30
C ARG A 18 -23.31 3.89 -4.39
N SER A 19 -23.19 3.11 -5.45
CA SER A 19 -24.04 1.91 -5.63
C SER A 19 -23.44 0.67 -4.96
N GLY A 20 -22.15 0.70 -4.61
CA GLY A 20 -21.40 -0.48 -4.16
C GLY A 20 -21.12 -1.50 -5.27
N ARG A 21 -21.55 -1.19 -6.50
CA ARG A 21 -21.29 -2.03 -7.67
C ARG A 21 -19.80 -1.98 -7.96
N TRP A 22 -19.25 -3.15 -8.21
CA TRP A 22 -17.85 -3.30 -8.53
C TRP A 22 -17.68 -4.34 -9.61
N GLN A 23 -16.53 -4.28 -10.26
CA GLN A 23 -16.08 -5.32 -11.14
C GLN A 23 -14.56 -5.40 -11.07
N PRO A 24 -13.98 -6.61 -11.13
CA PRO A 24 -12.58 -6.73 -11.44
C PRO A 24 -12.35 -6.11 -12.82
N VAL A 25 -11.33 -5.27 -12.92
CA VAL A 25 -10.91 -4.76 -14.21
C VAL A 25 -10.01 -5.83 -14.82
N GLY A 26 -10.42 -6.38 -15.97
CA GLY A 26 -9.58 -7.31 -16.74
C GLY A 26 -8.36 -6.59 -17.32
N ASP A 27 -7.48 -7.33 -18.00
CA ASP A 27 -6.34 -6.74 -18.70
C ASP A 27 -6.83 -5.66 -19.68
N VAL A 28 -6.67 -4.38 -19.29
CA VAL A 28 -7.17 -3.26 -20.09
C VAL A 28 -6.31 -3.17 -21.33
N GLN A 29 -6.92 -3.35 -22.51
CA GLN A 29 -6.20 -3.15 -23.77
C GLN A 29 -5.74 -1.69 -23.87
N GLY A 30 -4.43 -1.47 -23.74
CA GLY A 30 -3.80 -0.17 -23.93
C GLY A 30 -3.32 0.52 -22.65
N GLU A 31 -3.67 0.03 -21.45
CA GLU A 31 -3.01 0.45 -20.23
C GLU A 31 -1.80 -0.46 -19.94
N PRO A 32 -0.70 0.08 -19.38
CA PRO A 32 0.41 -0.77 -18.98
C PRO A 32 -0.07 -1.80 -17.96
N ILE A 33 0.32 -3.07 -18.15
CA ILE A 33 0.13 -4.19 -17.20
C ILE A 33 0.57 -3.83 -15.76
N LEU A 34 1.36 -2.76 -15.62
CA LEU A 34 2.01 -2.31 -14.40
C LEU A 34 1.19 -1.34 -13.53
N VAL A 35 -0.02 -0.91 -13.90
CA VAL A 35 -0.83 0.00 -13.04
C VAL A 35 -1.06 -0.62 -11.66
N GLY A 36 -1.27 -1.93 -11.61
CA GLY A 36 -1.38 -2.72 -10.39
C GLY A 36 -0.12 -2.76 -9.52
N LEU A 37 1.03 -2.38 -10.05
CA LEU A 37 2.32 -2.29 -9.35
C LEU A 37 2.70 -0.83 -9.01
N MET A 38 1.98 0.15 -9.54
CA MET A 38 2.19 1.55 -9.19
C MET A 38 1.78 1.81 -7.73
N PRO A 39 2.48 2.67 -6.97
CA PRO A 39 2.04 3.01 -5.62
C PRO A 39 0.64 3.64 -5.63
N LEU A 40 -0.15 3.37 -4.60
CA LEU A 40 -1.56 3.77 -4.56
C LEU A 40 -1.75 5.29 -4.67
N ALA A 41 -0.79 6.06 -4.16
CA ALA A 41 -0.76 7.52 -4.25
C ALA A 41 -0.90 8.06 -5.70
N TYR A 42 -0.44 7.29 -6.69
CA TYR A 42 -0.45 7.69 -8.11
C TYR A 42 -1.66 7.18 -8.89
N ARG A 43 -2.47 6.29 -8.31
CA ARG A 43 -3.60 5.66 -9.01
C ARG A 43 -4.86 6.52 -9.03
N LEU A 44 -4.91 7.62 -8.27
CA LEU A 44 -6.09 8.51 -8.26
C LEU A 44 -6.42 9.07 -9.65
N ASP A 45 -5.38 9.39 -10.42
CA ASP A 45 -5.51 10.01 -11.74
C ASP A 45 -5.80 8.98 -12.86
N TYR A 46 -5.95 7.69 -12.50
CA TYR A 46 -6.28 6.60 -13.41
C TYR A 46 -7.76 6.25 -13.32
N GLU A 47 -8.29 5.62 -14.38
CA GLU A 47 -9.66 5.09 -14.38
C GLU A 47 -9.82 4.00 -13.31
N VAL A 48 -8.75 3.24 -13.05
CA VAL A 48 -8.72 2.25 -11.97
C VAL A 48 -7.92 2.76 -10.77
N ARG A 49 -8.61 2.88 -9.63
CA ARG A 49 -8.13 3.63 -8.46
C ARG A 49 -7.81 2.80 -7.24
N GLY A 50 -7.84 1.47 -7.35
CA GLY A 50 -7.68 0.61 -6.18
C GLY A 50 -7.43 -0.85 -6.47
N SER A 51 -7.31 -1.61 -5.39
CA SER A 51 -7.08 -3.05 -5.37
C SER A 51 -8.05 -3.73 -4.41
N PHE A 52 -8.18 -5.04 -4.53
CA PHE A 52 -9.10 -5.83 -3.70
C PHE A 52 -8.54 -7.22 -3.37
N ALA A 53 -9.14 -7.85 -2.37
CA ALA A 53 -8.98 -9.26 -2.07
C ALA A 53 -10.32 -9.92 -1.74
N VAL A 54 -10.39 -11.23 -1.96
CA VAL A 54 -11.51 -12.07 -1.53
C VAL A 54 -10.94 -13.21 -0.69
N GLU A 55 -11.21 -13.19 0.62
CA GLU A 55 -10.82 -14.24 1.57
C GLU A 55 -12.03 -14.94 2.12
N ASP A 56 -12.13 -16.26 1.98
CA ASP A 56 -13.27 -17.06 2.45
C ASP A 56 -14.63 -16.48 2.01
N GLY A 57 -14.70 -15.98 0.78
CA GLY A 57 -15.89 -15.33 0.20
C GLY A 57 -16.16 -13.91 0.72
N ARG A 58 -15.26 -13.36 1.53
CA ARG A 58 -15.35 -12.02 2.13
C ARG A 58 -14.48 -11.06 1.34
N ARG A 59 -15.07 -9.97 0.89
CA ARG A 59 -14.42 -8.97 0.05
C ARG A 59 -13.82 -7.85 0.90
N TYR A 60 -12.62 -7.42 0.52
CA TYR A 60 -11.96 -6.23 1.05
C TYR A 60 -11.43 -5.40 -0.11
N CYS A 61 -11.58 -4.08 -0.04
CA CYS A 61 -11.14 -3.17 -1.10
C CYS A 61 -10.37 -1.99 -0.47
N LEU A 62 -9.33 -1.53 -1.15
CA LEU A 62 -8.63 -0.29 -0.86
C LEU A 62 -8.57 0.53 -2.16
N TYR A 63 -9.17 1.71 -2.18
CA TYR A 63 -9.37 2.48 -3.41
C TYR A 63 -9.56 3.97 -3.14
N TRP A 64 -9.29 4.81 -4.15
CA TRP A 64 -9.72 6.21 -4.14
C TRP A 64 -11.14 6.36 -4.72
N ASN A 65 -11.98 7.13 -4.05
CA ASN A 65 -13.33 7.46 -4.53
C ASN A 65 -13.36 8.72 -5.42
N GLU A 66 -14.55 9.16 -5.81
CA GLU A 66 -14.77 10.38 -6.60
C GLU A 66 -14.50 11.69 -5.83
N GLU A 67 -14.41 11.61 -4.50
CA GLU A 67 -14.15 12.75 -3.60
C GLU A 67 -12.66 12.85 -3.23
N ASP A 68 -11.79 12.17 -3.97
CA ASP A 68 -10.35 12.06 -3.75
C ASP A 68 -9.99 11.54 -2.35
N GLU A 69 -10.85 10.68 -1.80
CA GLU A 69 -10.63 10.02 -0.51
C GLU A 69 -10.21 8.57 -0.68
N LEU A 70 -9.21 8.16 0.10
CA LEU A 70 -8.80 6.77 0.19
C LEU A 70 -9.71 6.03 1.17
N VAL A 71 -10.40 5.01 0.67
CA VAL A 71 -11.36 4.22 1.42
C VAL A 71 -10.89 2.77 1.52
N PHE A 72 -10.82 2.26 2.75
CA PHE A 72 -10.81 0.82 3.01
C PHE A 72 -12.25 0.35 3.24
N ARG A 73 -12.75 -0.54 2.37
CA ARG A 73 -14.10 -1.09 2.44
C ARG A 73 -14.04 -2.55 2.85
N THR A 74 -14.80 -2.91 3.87
CA THR A 74 -14.86 -4.26 4.44
C THR A 74 -16.01 -5.07 3.84
N GLN A 75 -16.04 -6.35 4.18
CA GLN A 75 -17.03 -7.34 3.76
C GLN A 75 -18.49 -6.97 4.09
N ASP A 76 -18.71 -6.19 5.14
CA ASP A 76 -20.02 -5.73 5.63
C ASP A 76 -20.37 -4.34 5.06
N GLU A 77 -19.69 -3.94 3.98
CA GLU A 77 -19.86 -2.66 3.29
C GLU A 77 -19.51 -1.43 4.15
N ARG A 78 -18.92 -1.62 5.33
CA ARG A 78 -18.41 -0.52 6.14
C ARG A 78 -17.25 0.15 5.41
N ARG A 79 -17.30 1.48 5.41
CA ARG A 79 -16.31 2.37 4.80
C ARG A 79 -15.46 3.00 5.89
N ILE A 80 -14.15 2.87 5.76
CA ILE A 80 -13.17 3.50 6.63
C ILE A 80 -12.36 4.44 5.74
N VAL A 81 -12.60 5.74 5.90
CA VAL A 81 -11.94 6.78 5.11
C VAL A 81 -10.64 7.18 5.81
N LEU A 82 -9.52 7.06 5.11
CA LEU A 82 -8.18 7.10 5.70
C LEU A 82 -7.43 8.39 5.35
N PHE A 83 -7.44 8.75 4.06
CA PHE A 83 -6.74 9.92 3.53
C PHE A 83 -7.63 10.70 2.57
N ARG A 84 -7.29 11.97 2.34
CA ARG A 84 -7.79 12.77 1.23
C ARG A 84 -6.63 13.40 0.48
N ARG A 85 -6.66 13.38 -0.85
CA ARG A 85 -5.79 14.20 -1.68
C ARG A 85 -6.41 15.59 -1.81
N GLU A 86 -5.65 16.61 -1.44
CA GLU A 86 -6.05 18.01 -1.50
C GLU A 86 -5.78 18.57 -2.91
N ALA A 87 -6.47 19.65 -3.29
CA ALA A 87 -6.39 20.22 -4.64
C ALA A 87 -4.97 20.65 -5.07
N HIS A 88 -4.10 20.98 -4.12
CA HIS A 88 -2.69 21.28 -4.37
C HIS A 88 -1.79 20.03 -4.48
N GLY A 89 -2.39 18.83 -4.54
CA GLY A 89 -1.71 17.54 -4.66
C GLY A 89 -1.18 16.94 -3.35
N GLY A 90 -1.35 17.62 -2.21
CA GLY A 90 -0.90 17.10 -0.91
C GLY A 90 -1.88 16.09 -0.33
N LEU A 91 -1.43 15.32 0.66
CA LEU A 91 -2.23 14.31 1.33
C LEU A 91 -2.57 14.75 2.76
N ARG A 92 -3.83 14.60 3.15
CA ARG A 92 -4.31 14.81 4.52
C ARG A 92 -4.84 13.51 5.11
N GLU A 93 -4.39 13.17 6.31
CA GLU A 93 -4.99 12.09 7.10
C GLU A 93 -6.40 12.49 7.55
N LEU A 94 -7.41 11.71 7.16
CA LEU A 94 -8.80 11.86 7.63
C LEU A 94 -9.06 11.05 8.91
N LEU A 95 -8.27 10.00 9.12
CA LEU A 95 -8.25 9.23 10.37
C LEU A 95 -6.83 9.22 10.96
N PRO A 96 -6.42 10.31 11.65
CA PRO A 96 -5.05 10.46 12.13
C PRO A 96 -4.61 9.30 13.01
N GLY A 97 -3.43 8.74 12.72
CA GLY A 97 -2.85 7.64 13.49
C GLY A 97 -3.34 6.24 13.10
N ALA A 98 -4.32 6.13 12.19
CA ALA A 98 -4.78 4.83 11.70
C ALA A 98 -3.72 4.09 10.89
N HIS A 99 -3.35 2.89 11.32
CA HIS A 99 -2.30 2.08 10.69
C HIS A 99 -2.69 0.62 10.65
N ALA A 100 -2.03 -0.12 9.78
CA ALA A 100 -2.22 -1.55 9.69
C ALA A 100 -1.07 -2.34 10.33
N THR A 101 -1.40 -3.45 10.96
CA THR A 101 -0.45 -4.44 11.45
C THR A 101 -0.71 -5.80 10.82
N LEU A 102 0.34 -6.61 10.78
CA LEU A 102 0.32 -7.95 10.24
C LEU A 102 1.16 -8.82 11.19
N GLU A 103 0.52 -9.78 11.84
CA GLU A 103 1.14 -10.64 12.86
C GLU A 103 0.79 -12.11 12.57
N PRO A 104 1.59 -13.09 13.01
CA PRO A 104 1.20 -14.50 12.96
C PRO A 104 -0.16 -14.71 13.63
N ALA A 105 -1.06 -15.43 12.95
CA ALA A 105 -2.35 -15.75 13.54
C ALA A 105 -2.18 -16.74 14.69
N VAL A 106 -2.98 -16.58 15.74
CA VAL A 106 -2.97 -17.47 16.90
C VAL A 106 -4.31 -18.18 17.06
N HIS A 107 -4.25 -19.46 17.44
CA HIS A 107 -5.40 -20.21 17.91
C HIS A 107 -5.86 -19.72 19.28
N SER A 108 -7.06 -20.15 19.70
CA SER A 108 -7.60 -19.82 21.02
C SER A 108 -6.76 -20.35 22.18
N ASP A 109 -5.92 -21.37 21.95
CA ASP A 109 -4.95 -21.91 22.90
C ASP A 109 -3.62 -21.13 22.93
N GLY A 110 -3.51 -20.04 22.17
CA GLY A 110 -2.34 -19.16 22.08
C GLY A 110 -1.22 -19.67 21.17
N LYS A 111 -1.40 -20.83 20.51
CA LYS A 111 -0.40 -21.32 19.55
C LYS A 111 -0.56 -20.65 18.20
N GLU A 112 0.56 -20.42 17.54
CA GLU A 112 0.56 -19.92 16.16
C GLU A 112 -0.14 -20.91 15.23
N ARG A 113 -1.00 -20.38 14.38
CA ARG A 113 -1.64 -21.09 13.28
C ARG A 113 -0.70 -21.01 12.08
N SER A 114 0.11 -22.05 11.90
CA SER A 114 1.13 -22.13 10.85
C SER A 114 0.60 -21.70 9.47
N GLY A 115 1.29 -20.75 8.84
CA GLY A 115 0.97 -20.20 7.52
C GLY A 115 -0.11 -19.12 7.50
N PHE A 116 -0.76 -18.82 8.63
CA PHE A 116 -1.79 -17.79 8.72
C PHE A 116 -1.26 -16.52 9.38
N ASN A 117 -1.68 -15.37 8.86
CA ASN A 117 -1.48 -14.07 9.50
C ASN A 117 -2.82 -13.48 9.93
N THR A 118 -2.76 -12.59 10.92
CA THR A 118 -3.84 -11.69 11.30
C THR A 118 -3.48 -10.28 10.84
N PHE A 119 -4.24 -9.77 9.88
CA PHE A 119 -4.25 -8.36 9.52
C PHE A 119 -5.15 -7.59 10.49
N ARG A 120 -4.67 -6.45 10.97
CA ARG A 120 -5.50 -5.49 11.70
C ARG A 120 -5.37 -4.11 11.11
N LEU A 121 -6.49 -3.44 10.88
CA LEU A 121 -6.53 -2.00 10.70
C LEU A 121 -6.89 -1.38 12.05
N LEU A 122 -5.97 -0.62 12.61
CA LEU A 122 -6.10 0.04 13.90
C LEU A 122 -6.41 1.52 13.68
N GLY A 123 -7.26 2.10 14.53
CA GLY A 123 -7.49 3.54 14.57
C GLY A 123 -6.44 4.28 15.39
N GLY A 124 -6.59 5.60 15.48
CA GLY A 124 -5.62 6.48 16.16
C GLY A 124 -5.49 6.23 17.67
N ALA A 125 -6.53 5.70 18.32
CA ALA A 125 -6.49 5.34 19.74
C ALA A 125 -6.08 3.88 19.98
N GLY A 126 -5.69 3.15 18.94
CA GLY A 126 -5.32 1.73 19.00
C GLY A 126 -6.52 0.78 18.99
N GLU A 127 -7.73 1.28 18.76
CA GLU A 127 -8.92 0.46 18.59
C GLU A 127 -8.85 -0.35 17.30
N ILE A 128 -9.32 -1.60 17.34
CA ILE A 128 -9.39 -2.47 16.17
C ILE A 128 -10.59 -2.05 15.33
N LEU A 129 -10.34 -1.51 14.14
CA LEU A 129 -11.37 -1.16 13.17
C LEU A 129 -11.75 -2.36 12.31
N VAL A 130 -10.75 -3.17 11.94
CA VAL A 130 -10.88 -4.39 11.13
C VAL A 130 -9.87 -5.42 11.63
N GLU A 131 -10.29 -6.69 11.71
CA GLU A 131 -9.42 -7.84 11.95
C GLU A 131 -9.74 -8.94 10.95
N VAL A 132 -8.71 -9.48 10.29
CA VAL A 132 -8.84 -10.55 9.30
C VAL A 132 -7.73 -11.57 9.51
N GLY A 133 -8.10 -12.82 9.81
CA GLY A 133 -7.19 -13.96 9.71
C GLY A 133 -7.22 -14.52 8.28
N TYR A 134 -6.06 -14.70 7.65
CA TYR A 134 -5.97 -15.20 6.27
C TYR A 134 -4.72 -16.08 6.06
N ASP A 135 -4.74 -16.92 5.03
CA ASP A 135 -3.64 -17.81 4.66
C ASP A 135 -2.54 -17.03 3.91
N ALA A 136 -1.61 -16.45 4.67
CA ALA A 136 -0.48 -15.70 4.13
C ALA A 136 0.54 -16.59 3.43
N ALA A 137 0.68 -17.84 3.86
CA ALA A 137 1.58 -18.81 3.23
C ALA A 137 1.18 -19.11 1.78
N ARG A 138 -0.13 -19.09 1.47
CA ARG A 138 -0.62 -19.17 0.09
C ARG A 138 -0.01 -18.10 -0.80
N TYR A 139 0.00 -16.84 -0.36
CA TYR A 139 0.56 -15.72 -1.12
C TYR A 139 2.08 -15.81 -1.27
N ALA A 140 2.78 -16.13 -0.17
CA ALA A 140 4.23 -16.32 -0.19
C ALA A 140 4.65 -17.45 -1.13
N TRP A 141 3.91 -18.56 -1.13
CA TRP A 141 4.17 -19.68 -2.04
C TRP A 141 3.95 -19.29 -3.50
N MET A 142 2.87 -18.55 -3.82
CA MET A 142 2.60 -18.09 -5.19
C MET A 142 3.71 -17.14 -5.68
N TYR A 143 4.07 -16.15 -4.87
CA TYR A 143 5.17 -15.23 -5.19
C TYR A 143 6.49 -15.98 -5.45
N ALA A 144 6.85 -16.93 -4.57
CA ALA A 144 8.07 -17.72 -4.73
C ALA A 144 8.09 -18.64 -5.96
N ASN A 145 6.91 -18.96 -6.53
CA ASN A 145 6.77 -19.81 -7.70
C ASN A 145 6.35 -19.01 -8.96
N ASN A 146 6.36 -17.67 -8.93
CA ASN A 146 6.07 -16.84 -10.09
C ASN A 146 7.21 -16.96 -11.13
N PRO A 147 6.95 -17.49 -12.35
CA PRO A 147 7.98 -17.63 -13.38
C PRO A 147 8.23 -16.33 -14.15
N SER A 148 7.35 -15.34 -14.03
CA SER A 148 7.47 -14.04 -14.68
C SER A 148 8.35 -13.11 -13.85
N PHE A 149 9.37 -12.52 -14.46
CA PHE A 149 10.16 -11.48 -13.83
C PHE A 149 9.56 -10.11 -14.16
N VAL A 150 8.96 -9.46 -13.16
CA VAL A 150 8.65 -8.04 -13.22
C VAL A 150 9.66 -7.31 -12.30
N PRO A 151 10.46 -6.37 -12.82
CA PRO A 151 11.35 -5.57 -11.99
C PRO A 151 10.56 -4.88 -10.87
N ASP A 152 11.15 -4.83 -9.67
CA ASP A 152 10.62 -4.16 -8.47
C ASP A 152 9.32 -4.72 -7.88
N GLU A 153 8.86 -5.88 -8.38
CA GLU A 153 7.78 -6.65 -7.76
C GLU A 153 8.25 -7.28 -6.45
N ASP A 154 7.43 -7.18 -5.40
CA ASP A 154 7.66 -7.82 -4.11
C ASP A 154 6.42 -8.57 -3.59
N LEU A 155 6.51 -9.18 -2.40
CA LEU A 155 5.40 -9.94 -1.83
C LEU A 155 4.13 -9.09 -1.61
N SER A 156 4.27 -7.78 -1.38
CA SER A 156 3.12 -6.89 -1.22
C SER A 156 2.35 -6.74 -2.54
N ASP A 157 2.98 -7.02 -3.68
CA ASP A 157 2.26 -7.07 -4.95
C ASP A 157 1.33 -8.27 -5.09
N TRP A 158 1.49 -9.27 -4.21
CA TRP A 158 0.74 -10.51 -4.20
C TRP A 158 -0.23 -10.60 -3.02
N ASP A 159 0.21 -10.17 -1.84
CA ASP A 159 -0.56 -10.17 -0.60
C ASP A 159 -1.21 -8.81 -0.36
N PHE A 160 -2.51 -8.72 -0.61
CA PHE A 160 -3.31 -7.51 -0.42
C PHE A 160 -3.22 -6.91 1.00
N PHE A 161 -3.15 -7.74 2.05
CA PHE A 161 -3.10 -7.20 3.41
C PHE A 161 -1.71 -6.66 3.75
N LEU A 162 -0.66 -7.28 3.21
CA LEU A 162 0.68 -6.73 3.25
C LEU A 162 0.77 -5.42 2.45
N TYR A 163 0.16 -5.36 1.28
CA TYR A 163 0.03 -4.13 0.49
C TYR A 163 -0.61 -3.00 1.28
N VAL A 164 -1.79 -3.24 1.87
CA VAL A 164 -2.49 -2.23 2.67
C VAL A 164 -1.60 -1.74 3.82
N LYS A 165 -0.88 -2.64 4.49
CA LYS A 165 0.10 -2.26 5.53
C LYS A 165 1.18 -1.33 5.00
N CYS A 166 1.80 -1.66 3.87
CA CYS A 166 2.85 -0.86 3.26
C CYS A 166 2.33 0.50 2.77
N GLU A 167 1.24 0.51 2.01
CA GLU A 167 0.66 1.73 1.41
C GLU A 167 0.20 2.74 2.45
N LEU A 168 -0.43 2.29 3.56
CA LEU A 168 -0.83 3.22 4.61
C LEU A 168 0.37 3.85 5.32
N ALA A 169 1.48 3.12 5.47
CA ALA A 169 2.71 3.67 6.04
C ALA A 169 3.37 4.68 5.07
N GLU A 170 3.31 4.41 3.77
CA GLU A 170 3.82 5.28 2.71
C GLU A 170 3.01 6.58 2.59
N LEU A 171 1.69 6.49 2.46
CA LEU A 171 0.80 7.65 2.39
C LEU A 171 0.90 8.53 3.64
N ARG A 172 1.04 7.93 4.82
CA ARG A 172 1.32 8.69 6.05
C ARG A 172 2.64 9.45 5.96
N THR A 173 3.69 8.82 5.44
CA THR A 173 4.99 9.48 5.28
C THR A 173 4.85 10.69 4.35
N LEU A 174 4.13 10.55 3.23
CA LEU A 174 3.87 11.65 2.30
C LEU A 174 3.01 12.75 2.93
N ALA A 175 1.96 12.39 3.68
CA ALA A 175 1.11 13.36 4.37
C ALA A 175 1.92 14.19 5.38
N ARG A 176 2.79 13.54 6.16
CA ARG A 176 3.66 14.21 7.13
C ARG A 176 4.74 15.07 6.48
N ALA A 177 5.31 14.62 5.35
CA ALA A 177 6.22 15.43 4.54
C ALA A 177 5.51 16.68 4.00
N ALA A 178 4.31 16.53 3.44
CA ALA A 178 3.50 17.64 2.93
C ALA A 178 3.10 18.63 4.04
N ALA A 179 2.89 18.14 5.26
CA ALA A 179 2.64 18.97 6.45
C ALA A 179 3.91 19.64 7.03
N GLY A 180 5.09 19.38 6.46
CA GLY A 180 6.37 19.92 6.95
C GLY A 180 6.88 19.27 8.23
N GLU A 181 6.33 18.13 8.63
CA GLU A 181 6.76 17.39 9.83
C GLU A 181 7.99 16.52 9.58
N LEU A 182 8.24 16.15 8.31
CA LEU A 182 9.40 15.38 7.89
C LEU A 182 10.29 16.24 6.99
N PRO A 183 11.61 16.20 7.16
CA PRO A 183 12.52 16.89 6.28
C PRO A 183 12.46 16.26 4.89
N VAL A 184 12.48 17.14 3.88
CA VAL A 184 12.41 16.79 2.48
C VAL A 184 13.62 17.43 1.78
N VAL A 185 14.29 16.69 0.90
CA VAL A 185 15.57 17.09 0.29
C VAL A 185 15.52 16.79 -1.20
N ALA A 186 15.98 17.71 -2.04
CA ALA A 186 15.99 17.49 -3.49
C ALA A 186 17.17 16.61 -3.93
N SER A 187 17.03 15.91 -5.06
CA SER A 187 18.17 15.25 -5.73
C SER A 187 19.31 16.23 -5.97
N GLY A 188 20.55 15.76 -5.79
CA GLY A 188 21.77 16.55 -5.88
C GLY A 188 22.09 17.38 -4.64
N GLU A 189 21.13 17.62 -3.74
CA GLU A 189 21.41 18.30 -2.47
C GLU A 189 22.12 17.37 -1.47
N PRO A 190 23.04 17.89 -0.64
CA PRO A 190 23.72 17.09 0.37
C PRO A 190 22.73 16.49 1.37
N CYS A 191 22.82 15.18 1.56
CA CYS A 191 22.03 14.46 2.54
C CYS A 191 22.27 15.02 3.94
N PRO A 192 21.24 15.57 4.62
CA PRO A 192 21.41 16.21 5.92
C PRO A 192 21.61 15.18 7.04
N ARG A 193 21.30 13.91 6.78
CA ARG A 193 21.42 12.82 7.76
C ARG A 193 21.43 11.46 7.09
N GLU A 194 22.39 10.62 7.50
CA GLU A 194 22.44 9.22 7.05
C GLU A 194 21.14 8.44 7.35
N GLY A 195 20.86 7.47 6.50
CA GLY A 195 19.79 6.50 6.70
C GLY A 195 19.04 6.16 5.42
N ASN A 196 17.84 5.59 5.60
CA ASN A 196 16.97 5.18 4.52
C ASN A 196 16.13 6.38 4.03
N TRP A 197 16.36 6.79 2.81
CA TRP A 197 15.59 7.83 2.12
C TRP A 197 14.78 7.19 1.00
N ALA A 198 13.57 7.69 0.79
CA ALA A 198 12.71 7.26 -0.29
C ALA A 198 12.31 8.45 -1.14
N ALA A 199 12.28 8.24 -2.46
CA ALA A 199 11.80 9.22 -3.40
C ALA A 199 10.29 9.43 -3.19
N CYS A 200 9.87 10.67 -2.98
CA CYS A 200 8.47 11.04 -2.83
C CYS A 200 7.66 10.62 -4.05
N HIS A 201 8.25 10.67 -5.25
CA HIS A 201 7.57 10.27 -6.49
C HIS A 201 7.41 8.74 -6.65
N HIS A 202 8.22 7.94 -5.95
CA HIS A 202 8.16 6.48 -5.95
C HIS A 202 8.83 5.93 -4.68
N LEU A 203 8.07 5.71 -3.60
CA LEU A 203 8.65 5.38 -2.28
C LEU A 203 9.34 4.01 -2.21
N ARG A 204 9.17 3.17 -3.25
CA ARG A 204 9.97 1.95 -3.45
C ARG A 204 11.40 2.27 -3.92
N SER A 205 11.62 3.39 -4.61
CA SER A 205 12.96 3.90 -4.94
C SER A 205 13.63 4.43 -3.68
N ARG A 206 14.60 3.66 -3.17
CA ARG A 206 15.29 3.94 -1.91
C ARG A 206 16.77 4.20 -2.10
N ALA A 207 17.30 5.05 -1.24
CA ALA A 207 18.72 5.35 -1.17
C ALA A 207 19.20 5.29 0.28
N TRP A 208 20.46 4.89 0.46
CA TRP A 208 21.17 4.92 1.75
C TRP A 208 22.40 5.83 1.70
N PRO A 209 22.20 7.13 1.44
CA PRO A 209 23.28 8.11 1.37
C PRO A 209 23.94 8.30 2.74
N ALA A 210 25.26 8.47 2.74
CA ALA A 210 25.98 8.96 3.91
C ALA A 210 25.67 10.45 4.17
N LEU A 211 26.00 10.94 5.36
CA LEU A 211 25.92 12.37 5.68
C LEU A 211 26.73 13.20 4.67
N GLY A 212 26.09 14.19 4.05
CA GLY A 212 26.71 15.09 3.07
C GLY A 212 26.82 14.53 1.65
N GLU A 213 26.53 13.24 1.43
CA GLU A 213 26.45 12.65 0.09
C GLU A 213 25.22 13.21 -0.64
N PRO A 214 25.32 13.60 -1.93
CA PRO A 214 24.16 14.10 -2.67
C PRO A 214 23.09 13.02 -2.81
N LEU A 215 21.82 13.42 -2.68
CA LEU A 215 20.73 12.48 -2.95
C LEU A 215 20.66 12.13 -4.44
N PRO A 216 20.42 10.85 -4.79
CA PRO A 216 20.46 10.42 -6.17
C PRO A 216 19.26 10.95 -6.96
N GLU A 217 19.36 10.89 -8.28
CA GLU A 217 18.21 11.03 -9.17
C GLU A 217 17.43 9.70 -9.25
N THR A 218 16.13 9.77 -9.49
CA THR A 218 15.30 8.61 -9.79
C THR A 218 15.19 8.49 -11.32
N GLU A 219 15.65 7.37 -11.89
CA GLU A 219 15.59 7.14 -13.35
C GLU A 219 16.21 8.26 -14.21
N GLY A 220 17.27 8.91 -13.70
CA GLY A 220 17.92 10.03 -14.37
C GLY A 220 17.11 11.33 -14.39
N ARG A 221 16.16 11.49 -13.46
CA ARG A 221 15.40 12.72 -13.24
C ARG A 221 15.53 13.20 -11.79
N PRO A 222 15.57 14.53 -11.56
CA PRO A 222 15.51 15.08 -10.22
C PRO A 222 14.24 14.65 -9.50
N ASP A 223 14.37 14.22 -8.26
CA ASP A 223 13.28 13.84 -7.37
C ASP A 223 13.39 14.61 -6.06
N THR A 224 12.38 14.43 -5.24
CA THR A 224 12.29 14.95 -3.89
C THR A 224 12.28 13.77 -2.95
N TRP A 225 13.11 13.78 -1.92
CA TRP A 225 13.33 12.63 -1.04
C TRP A 225 12.87 12.92 0.37
N VAL A 226 12.23 11.94 0.98
CA VAL A 226 11.84 11.97 2.39
C VAL A 226 12.58 10.88 3.15
N ARG A 227 13.05 11.22 4.35
CA ARG A 227 13.69 10.24 5.22
C ARG A 227 12.64 9.32 5.82
N LEU A 228 12.77 8.02 5.58
CA LEU A 228 11.92 7.02 6.21
C LEU A 228 12.36 6.81 7.67
N ALA A 229 11.40 6.52 8.54
CA ALA A 229 11.74 6.01 9.86
C ALA A 229 12.55 4.70 9.69
N PRO A 230 13.52 4.43 10.58
CA PRO A 230 14.16 3.11 10.61
C PRO A 230 13.05 2.05 10.66
N ARG A 231 13.08 1.07 9.75
CA ARG A 231 12.14 -0.05 9.82
C ARG A 231 12.24 -0.66 11.22
N SER A 232 11.24 -0.47 12.06
CA SER A 232 10.92 -1.46 13.08
C SER A 232 10.62 -2.71 12.27
N SER A 233 11.39 -3.78 12.49
CA SER A 233 11.38 -5.03 11.73
C SER A 233 9.98 -5.35 11.18
N CYS A 234 9.83 -5.27 9.86
CA CYS A 234 8.62 -5.74 9.18
C CYS A 234 8.55 -7.26 9.20
#